data_AF-A0AAJ2TFS8-F1
#
_entry.id   AF-A0AAJ2TFS8-F1
#
_cell.length_a   1.000
_cell.length_b   1.000
_cell.length_c   1.000
_cell.angle_alpha   90.00
_cell.angle_beta   90.00
_cell.angle_gamma   90.00
#
_symmetry.space_group_name_H-M   'P 1'
#
loop_
_entity.id
_entity.type
_entity.pdbx_description
1 polymer ?
#
loop_
_entity_poly.entity_id
_entity_poly.type
_entity_poly.pdbx_seq_one_letter_code
_entity_poly.pdbx_strand_id
1 'polypeptide(L)'
;MKKNIRLTAALLAVLALFPAARVYETPIYSVSAAQTNISVSNEASTLFSSLAKRLLDATPSLQPGSIGGDWSVMILAKAGLLTDDMADKYYSNVVEYVKSQKGILSTSRSTDYSRVILALSSIGRDPSDVGGYDLLSGLSDFAFVTKQGMNGAAWALIALDSRGYEIPSTSAKDRTTRDKLISHILSFQKKDGNFSDLEGCDPEYTAMALLALSNYRDRKDVKTATDNGIKYLASAQNERGGYPSKWGESSETTSQIIMALASVGVSPDDTRFTKSGKTLWDNLLSYRAGDGFAHAKIKGKYEYNRMGTEQALLAISSAAKISSFPFDFSSVRENNRPVGGKSGLPGKNKDVKVPGIKGDVTFPDIWGENAQTCTTAVCSLASRGIISGYEDGNFKPERTLTRAEFAALIVRALGLEAKSDAKFSDVPKTAWYARSVAAASEYGLILGIGDNRFLPDGTITREEAAVICARAAVLCGVDTERSDAQIRDTLSVFSDYTTSSKWARAGLAFAIDSNMLDAEAVNLRPKDKTTRAEAAIMLHAMLGAAKLI
;
A
#
# COMPACT_ATOMS: atom_id res chain seq x y z
N MET A 1 49.74 24.01 -4.49
CA MET A 1 48.72 23.11 -5.08
C MET A 1 48.02 22.31 -3.98
N LYS A 2 46.93 22.84 -3.43
CA LYS A 2 45.87 22.11 -2.69
C LYS A 2 44.62 22.98 -2.85
N LYS A 3 43.54 22.48 -3.47
CA LYS A 3 42.25 23.19 -3.55
C LYS A 3 41.10 22.22 -3.23
N ASN A 4 40.46 22.54 -2.11
CA ASN A 4 39.02 22.62 -1.89
C ASN A 4 38.14 21.38 -2.15
N ILE A 5 37.94 20.61 -1.08
CA ILE A 5 36.68 19.90 -0.80
C ILE A 5 36.01 20.64 0.36
N ARG A 6 34.87 21.29 0.12
CA ARG A 6 33.94 21.74 1.17
C ARG A 6 32.64 20.97 0.95
N LEU A 7 32.44 19.91 1.73
CA LEU A 7 31.14 19.30 1.94
C LEU A 7 30.53 19.85 3.24
N THR A 8 29.28 20.22 3.12
CA THR A 8 28.41 20.94 4.04
C THR A 8 28.17 20.16 5.33
N ALA A 9 28.74 20.64 6.43
CA ALA A 9 28.25 20.42 7.78
C ALA A 9 27.37 21.61 8.16
N ALA A 10 26.07 21.40 8.27
CA ALA A 10 25.14 22.39 8.82
C ALA A 10 24.00 21.65 9.53
N LEU A 11 24.18 21.40 10.83
CA LEU A 11 23.22 21.74 11.88
C LEU A 11 23.91 21.45 13.24
N LEU A 12 24.39 22.49 13.91
CA LEU A 12 24.94 22.43 15.27
C LEU A 12 24.43 23.64 16.07
N ALA A 13 23.75 23.31 17.17
CA ALA A 13 23.43 24.02 18.42
C ALA A 13 23.69 25.53 18.57
N VAL A 14 22.70 26.24 19.13
CA VAL A 14 22.91 27.46 19.96
C VAL A 14 22.01 27.41 21.21
N LEU A 15 22.65 27.57 22.39
CA LEU A 15 22.11 27.66 23.76
C LEU A 15 21.63 29.08 24.11
N ALA A 16 20.63 29.21 25.00
CA ALA A 16 20.50 30.35 25.94
C ALA A 16 19.60 30.01 27.16
N LEU A 17 19.97 30.59 28.32
CA LEU A 17 19.55 30.34 29.71
C LEU A 17 18.23 31.04 30.12
N PHE A 18 17.51 30.52 31.13
CA PHE A 18 16.83 31.20 32.30
C PHE A 18 15.84 30.24 33.05
N PRO A 19 15.31 30.56 34.27
CA PRO A 19 15.44 29.73 35.47
C PRO A 19 14.30 28.74 35.76
N ALA A 20 14.57 27.90 36.77
CA ALA A 20 13.80 26.76 37.25
C ALA A 20 12.29 26.98 37.48
N ALA A 21 11.49 26.03 37.03
CA ALA A 21 10.13 25.80 37.50
C ALA A 21 9.90 24.30 37.77
N ARG A 22 9.12 24.06 38.84
CA ARG A 22 8.94 22.80 39.58
C ARG A 22 8.65 21.55 38.74
N VAL A 23 9.33 20.47 39.12
CA VAL A 23 9.02 19.08 38.78
C VAL A 23 7.70 18.70 39.45
N TYR A 24 6.72 18.24 38.66
CA TYR A 24 5.65 17.39 39.16
C TYR A 24 5.98 15.95 38.78
N GLU A 25 6.40 15.16 39.76
CA GLU A 25 6.52 13.71 39.61
C GLU A 25 5.12 13.13 39.47
N THR A 26 4.88 12.36 38.41
CA THR A 26 3.75 11.43 38.34
C THR A 26 4.29 10.00 38.47
N PRO A 27 3.57 9.10 39.16
CA PRO A 27 4.13 7.84 39.62
C PRO A 27 4.37 6.86 38.47
N ILE A 28 5.52 6.19 38.54
CA ILE A 28 5.86 5.02 37.72
C ILE A 28 4.96 3.86 38.18
N TYR A 29 4.05 3.42 37.30
CA TYR A 29 3.38 2.12 37.49
C TYR A 29 4.34 1.01 37.07
N SER A 30 4.79 0.21 38.04
CA SER A 30 5.42 -1.08 37.78
C SER A 30 4.33 -2.10 37.43
N VAL A 31 4.35 -2.63 36.21
CA VAL A 31 3.49 -3.75 35.82
C VAL A 31 4.29 -5.04 35.99
N SER A 32 3.83 -5.90 36.91
CA SER A 32 4.37 -7.25 37.08
C SER A 32 4.00 -8.12 35.88
N ALA A 33 4.95 -8.95 35.44
CA ALA A 33 4.79 -9.90 34.35
C ALA A 33 3.63 -10.87 34.59
N ALA A 34 2.55 -10.70 33.83
CA ALA A 34 1.58 -11.74 33.50
C ALA A 34 1.44 -11.73 31.97
N GLN A 35 2.06 -12.72 31.32
CA GLN A 35 2.01 -12.92 29.88
C GLN A 35 0.55 -13.17 29.45
N THR A 36 -0.08 -12.12 28.93
CA THR A 36 -1.14 -12.24 27.93
C THR A 36 -0.47 -12.03 26.58
N ASN A 37 -0.48 -13.03 25.70
CA ASN A 37 0.10 -12.93 24.36
C ASN A 37 -0.76 -11.97 23.50
N ILE A 38 -0.59 -10.67 23.72
CA ILE A 38 -1.03 -9.63 22.82
C ILE A 38 0.09 -9.48 21.78
N SER A 39 -0.19 -9.74 20.51
CA SER A 39 0.80 -9.55 19.45
C SER A 39 1.24 -8.09 19.35
N VAL A 40 2.51 -7.83 19.00
CA VAL A 40 3.05 -6.47 18.80
C VAL A 40 2.16 -5.62 17.88
N SER A 41 1.45 -6.26 16.93
CA SER A 41 0.48 -5.60 16.05
C SER A 41 -0.67 -4.88 16.79
N ASN A 42 -1.19 -5.46 17.88
CA ASN A 42 -2.32 -4.93 18.63
C ASN A 42 -1.90 -3.75 19.52
N GLU A 43 -0.73 -3.87 20.17
CA GLU A 43 -0.14 -2.76 20.92
C GLU A 43 0.22 -1.59 19.98
N ALA A 44 0.81 -1.90 18.82
CA ALA A 44 1.16 -0.91 17.81
C ALA A 44 -0.06 -0.12 17.31
N SER A 45 -1.18 -0.79 17.05
CA SER A 45 -2.42 -0.15 16.56
C SER A 45 -3.00 0.85 17.58
N THR A 46 -3.02 0.47 18.86
CA THR A 46 -3.51 1.33 19.94
C THR A 46 -2.59 2.52 20.16
N LEU A 47 -1.28 2.27 20.21
CA LEU A 47 -0.27 3.31 20.39
C LEU A 47 -0.29 4.31 19.23
N PHE A 48 -0.35 3.82 17.98
CA PHE A 48 -0.43 4.66 16.78
C PHE A 48 -1.59 5.66 16.86
N SER A 49 -2.79 5.16 17.14
CA SER A 49 -4.00 5.98 17.19
C SER A 49 -3.89 7.08 18.25
N SER A 50 -3.38 6.74 19.44
CA SER A 50 -3.20 7.70 20.52
C SER A 50 -2.18 8.80 20.19
N LEU A 51 -1.04 8.44 19.60
CA LEU A 51 0.04 9.36 19.29
C LEU A 51 -0.25 10.21 18.05
N ALA A 52 -0.94 9.67 17.05
CA ALA A 52 -1.39 10.42 15.89
C ALA A 52 -2.38 11.53 16.29
N LYS A 53 -3.28 11.27 17.25
CA LYS A 53 -4.16 12.30 17.81
C LYS A 53 -3.38 13.43 18.49
N ARG A 54 -2.33 13.10 19.23
CA ARG A 54 -1.47 14.12 19.86
C ARG A 54 -0.63 14.89 18.85
N LEU A 55 -0.18 14.22 17.78
CA LEU A 55 0.47 14.89 16.66
C LEU A 55 -0.47 15.92 16.01
N LEU A 56 -1.74 15.58 15.83
CA LEU A 56 -2.77 16.51 15.34
C LEU A 56 -2.89 17.74 16.24
N ASP A 57 -3.05 17.54 17.55
CA ASP A 57 -3.17 18.64 18.52
C ASP A 57 -1.93 19.55 18.52
N ALA A 58 -0.73 18.97 18.29
CA ALA A 58 0.54 19.69 18.19
C ALA A 58 0.81 20.30 16.80
N THR A 59 -0.13 20.20 15.85
CA THR A 59 0.04 20.65 14.45
C THR A 59 -1.18 21.43 13.96
N PRO A 60 -1.43 22.63 14.50
CA PRO A 60 -2.62 23.42 14.17
C PRO A 60 -2.65 23.93 12.72
N SER A 61 -1.52 23.86 11.99
CA SER A 61 -1.41 24.26 10.59
C SER A 61 -0.42 23.35 9.86
N LEU A 62 -0.90 22.65 8.83
CA LEU A 62 -0.07 21.80 7.97
C LEU A 62 0.51 22.63 6.83
N GLN A 63 1.83 22.63 6.71
CA GLN A 63 2.59 23.39 5.71
C GLN A 63 3.49 22.47 4.89
N PRO A 64 3.76 22.76 3.60
CA PRO A 64 4.76 22.02 2.84
C PRO A 64 6.13 22.15 3.50
N GLY A 65 6.82 21.03 3.71
CA GLY A 65 8.10 21.01 4.43
C GLY A 65 8.37 19.70 5.16
N SER A 66 9.60 19.50 5.64
CA SER A 66 9.97 18.22 6.28
C SER A 66 9.30 18.03 7.64
N ILE A 67 9.87 18.62 8.69
CA ILE A 67 9.45 18.41 10.08
C ILE A 67 8.18 19.19 10.32
N GLY A 68 7.13 18.53 10.82
CA GLY A 68 5.84 19.16 11.06
C GLY A 68 5.04 19.52 9.81
N GLY A 69 5.50 19.08 8.64
CA GLY A 69 4.83 19.29 7.35
C GLY A 69 4.40 17.97 6.72
N ASP A 70 5.05 17.62 5.61
CA ASP A 70 4.72 16.51 4.72
C ASP A 70 4.65 15.14 5.45
N TRP A 71 5.55 14.88 6.41
CA TRP A 71 5.51 13.66 7.23
C TRP A 71 4.28 13.60 8.13
N SER A 72 3.90 14.72 8.73
CA SER A 72 2.69 14.80 9.55
C SER A 72 1.43 14.56 8.72
N VAL A 73 1.37 15.10 7.49
CA VAL A 73 0.26 14.85 6.58
C VAL A 73 0.09 13.35 6.32
N MET A 74 1.16 12.65 5.97
CA MET A 74 1.10 11.20 5.71
C MET A 74 0.66 10.39 6.93
N ILE A 75 1.17 10.74 8.12
CA ILE A 75 0.82 10.04 9.38
C ILE A 75 -0.65 10.26 9.72
N LEU A 76 -1.13 11.50 9.63
CA LEU A 76 -2.51 11.86 9.94
C LEU A 76 -3.49 11.26 8.92
N ALA A 77 -3.10 11.20 7.64
CA ALA A 77 -3.85 10.48 6.60
C ALA A 77 -4.00 9.00 6.95
N LYS A 78 -2.89 8.33 7.32
CA LYS A 78 -2.89 6.91 7.71
C LYS A 78 -3.69 6.64 8.98
N ALA A 79 -3.76 7.61 9.89
CA ALA A 79 -4.55 7.52 11.10
C ALA A 79 -6.04 7.82 10.88
N GLY A 80 -6.45 8.26 9.69
CA GLY A 80 -7.83 8.69 9.43
C GLY A 80 -8.20 9.98 10.16
N LEU A 81 -7.22 10.82 10.50
CA LEU A 81 -7.38 12.03 11.29
C LEU A 81 -7.30 13.32 10.47
N LEU A 82 -6.97 13.24 9.17
CA LEU A 82 -7.12 14.38 8.27
C LEU A 82 -8.55 14.49 7.80
N THR A 83 -9.18 15.63 8.07
CA THR A 83 -10.44 16.00 7.41
C THR A 83 -10.18 16.54 6.00
N ASP A 84 -11.20 16.57 5.17
CA ASP A 84 -11.11 17.16 3.82
C ASP A 84 -10.65 18.62 3.87
N ASP A 85 -11.18 19.43 4.79
CA ASP A 85 -10.77 20.83 4.99
C ASP A 85 -9.26 20.96 5.31
N MET A 86 -8.73 20.04 6.12
CA MET A 86 -7.30 20.04 6.45
C MET A 86 -6.44 19.66 5.23
N ALA A 87 -6.87 18.66 4.47
CA ALA A 87 -6.21 18.24 3.24
C ALA A 87 -6.24 19.35 2.17
N ASP A 88 -7.38 20.03 2.00
CA ASP A 88 -7.55 21.18 1.09
C ASP A 88 -6.69 22.37 1.47
N LYS A 89 -6.62 22.67 2.76
CA LYS A 89 -5.75 23.74 3.26
C LYS A 89 -4.29 23.43 3.03
N TYR A 90 -3.85 22.20 3.35
CA TYR A 90 -2.47 21.79 3.05
C TYR A 90 -2.19 21.84 1.55
N TYR A 91 -3.08 21.33 0.71
CA TYR A 91 -2.93 21.37 -0.75
C TYR A 91 -2.82 22.81 -1.27
N SER A 92 -3.64 23.74 -0.76
CA SER A 92 -3.57 25.15 -1.09
C SER A 92 -2.19 25.75 -0.74
N ASN A 93 -1.65 25.41 0.42
CA ASN A 93 -0.31 25.84 0.83
C ASN A 93 0.79 25.24 -0.08
N VAL A 94 0.63 23.98 -0.52
CA VAL A 94 1.54 23.36 -1.51
C VAL A 94 1.47 24.11 -2.84
N VAL A 95 0.28 24.44 -3.34
CA VAL A 95 0.09 25.20 -4.59
C VAL A 95 0.76 26.57 -4.50
N GLU A 96 0.60 27.30 -3.39
CA GLU A 96 1.27 28.57 -3.16
C GLU A 96 2.80 28.42 -3.13
N TYR A 97 3.29 27.41 -2.42
CA TYR A 97 4.72 27.10 -2.34
C TYR A 97 5.30 26.77 -3.72
N VAL A 98 4.68 25.85 -4.48
CA VAL A 98 5.12 25.46 -5.83
C VAL A 98 5.14 26.66 -6.78
N LYS A 99 4.10 27.50 -6.75
CA LYS A 99 4.06 28.75 -7.55
C LYS A 99 5.17 29.71 -7.16
N SER A 100 5.43 29.89 -5.86
CA SER A 100 6.54 30.73 -5.37
C SER A 100 7.91 30.26 -5.85
N GLN A 101 8.07 28.94 -6.01
CA GLN A 101 9.29 28.30 -6.52
C GLN A 101 9.30 28.16 -8.06
N LYS A 102 8.28 28.65 -8.76
CA LYS A 102 8.11 28.50 -10.22
C LYS A 102 8.22 27.03 -10.67
N GLY A 103 7.67 26.12 -9.88
CA GLY A 103 7.72 24.67 -10.13
C GLY A 103 9.03 23.96 -9.76
N ILE A 104 10.10 24.69 -9.40
CA ILE A 104 11.41 24.11 -9.10
C ILE A 104 11.60 24.00 -7.59
N LEU A 105 11.20 22.86 -7.00
CA LEU A 105 11.29 22.65 -5.55
C LEU A 105 12.74 22.63 -5.04
N SER A 106 13.66 22.13 -5.87
CA SER A 106 15.08 22.09 -5.55
C SER A 106 15.93 21.88 -6.81
N THR A 107 17.15 22.42 -6.80
CA THR A 107 18.18 22.22 -7.84
C THR A 107 19.26 21.21 -7.42
N SER A 108 19.17 20.68 -6.19
CA SER A 108 20.13 19.72 -5.65
C SER A 108 19.51 18.53 -4.94
N ARG A 109 18.21 18.59 -4.60
CA ARG A 109 17.53 17.55 -3.83
C ARG A 109 16.30 17.02 -4.55
N SER A 110 16.41 15.86 -5.18
CA SER A 110 15.26 15.12 -5.72
C SER A 110 14.32 14.63 -4.62
N THR A 111 14.84 14.46 -3.40
CA THR A 111 14.03 14.10 -2.23
C THR A 111 12.99 15.15 -1.85
N ASP A 112 13.19 16.43 -2.20
CA ASP A 112 12.18 17.47 -1.94
C ASP A 112 10.92 17.21 -2.79
N TYR A 113 11.08 16.77 -4.05
CA TYR A 113 9.97 16.33 -4.90
C TYR A 113 9.33 15.05 -4.35
N SER A 114 10.16 14.04 -4.04
CA SER A 114 9.68 12.75 -3.53
C SER A 114 8.80 12.92 -2.29
N ARG A 115 9.21 13.77 -1.34
CA ARG A 115 8.47 14.02 -0.10
C ARG A 115 7.12 14.71 -0.36
N VAL A 116 7.08 15.74 -1.20
CA VAL A 116 5.82 16.43 -1.54
C VAL A 116 4.87 15.51 -2.31
N ILE A 117 5.40 14.72 -3.27
CA ILE A 117 4.62 13.72 -4.01
C ILE A 117 3.97 12.73 -3.04
N LEU A 118 4.72 12.20 -2.07
CA LEU A 118 4.19 11.27 -1.07
C LEU A 118 3.09 11.89 -0.20
N ALA A 119 3.28 13.14 0.25
CA ALA A 119 2.25 13.85 1.02
C ALA A 119 0.97 14.08 0.19
N LEU A 120 1.09 14.56 -1.05
CA LEU A 120 -0.04 14.73 -1.98
C LEU A 120 -0.74 13.39 -2.26
N SER A 121 0.03 12.32 -2.47
CA SER A 121 -0.49 10.97 -2.67
C SER A 121 -1.36 10.52 -1.50
N SER A 122 -0.90 10.78 -0.27
CA SER A 122 -1.57 10.39 0.98
C SER A 122 -2.91 11.07 1.22
N ILE A 123 -3.16 12.22 0.57
CA ILE A 123 -4.42 12.98 0.66
C ILE A 123 -5.22 12.96 -0.65
N GLY A 124 -4.80 12.14 -1.62
CA GLY A 124 -5.50 12.04 -2.90
C GLY A 124 -5.47 13.33 -3.69
N ARG A 125 -4.31 13.96 -3.83
CA ARG A 125 -4.09 15.10 -4.75
C ARG A 125 -3.08 14.72 -5.81
N ASP A 126 -3.36 15.08 -7.07
CA ASP A 126 -2.49 14.75 -8.19
C ASP A 126 -1.18 15.57 -8.19
N PRO A 127 0.01 14.93 -8.05
CA PRO A 127 1.28 15.64 -8.16
C PRO A 127 1.63 16.03 -9.60
N SER A 128 0.91 15.55 -10.62
CA SER A 128 1.16 15.89 -12.03
C SER A 128 0.55 17.23 -12.46
N ASP A 129 -0.34 17.81 -11.64
CA ASP A 129 -0.86 19.17 -11.83
C ASP A 129 -1.08 19.88 -10.49
N VAL A 130 0.00 20.50 -9.99
CA VAL A 130 -0.02 21.28 -8.75
C VAL A 130 0.10 22.77 -9.09
N GLY A 131 -1.05 23.41 -9.26
CA GLY A 131 -1.10 24.83 -9.61
C GLY A 131 -0.52 25.14 -10.99
N GLY A 132 -0.63 24.20 -11.94
CA GLY A 132 -0.08 24.29 -13.29
C GLY A 132 1.32 23.72 -13.46
N TYR A 133 1.87 23.02 -12.45
CA TYR A 133 3.20 22.42 -12.49
C TYR A 133 3.14 20.91 -12.23
N ASP A 134 3.86 20.14 -13.06
CA ASP A 134 4.05 18.70 -12.88
C ASP A 134 5.24 18.42 -11.96
N LEU A 135 4.97 17.96 -10.73
CA LEU A 135 6.01 17.60 -9.76
C LEU A 135 6.68 16.25 -10.07
N LEU A 136 6.03 15.34 -10.81
CA LEU A 136 6.65 14.09 -11.26
C LEU A 136 7.80 14.36 -12.24
N SER A 137 7.74 15.47 -12.97
CA SER A 137 8.83 15.90 -13.87
C SER A 137 10.16 16.07 -13.13
N GLY A 138 10.13 16.44 -11.84
CA GLY A 138 11.31 16.54 -10.97
C GLY A 138 11.99 15.20 -10.68
N LEU A 139 11.36 14.07 -11.01
CA LEU A 139 11.92 12.73 -10.90
C LEU A 139 12.30 12.11 -12.26
N SER A 140 12.17 12.86 -13.37
CA SER A 140 12.37 12.34 -14.73
C SER A 140 13.83 12.33 -15.22
N ASP A 141 14.70 13.17 -14.65
CA ASP A 141 16.13 13.24 -14.97
C ASP A 141 16.94 12.38 -14.00
N PHE A 142 17.54 11.29 -14.51
CA PHE A 142 18.25 10.32 -13.69
C PHE A 142 19.51 10.91 -13.04
N ALA A 143 20.21 11.82 -13.72
CA ALA A 143 21.39 12.46 -13.18
C ALA A 143 21.04 13.40 -12.03
N PHE A 144 19.91 14.09 -12.13
CA PHE A 144 19.39 14.89 -11.03
C PHE A 144 18.93 14.01 -9.86
N VAL A 145 18.15 12.96 -10.14
CA VAL A 145 17.62 12.05 -9.11
C VAL A 145 18.73 11.39 -8.30
N THR A 146 19.82 10.98 -8.95
CA THR A 146 20.96 10.28 -8.30
C THR A 146 22.02 11.21 -7.73
N LYS A 147 21.82 12.54 -7.79
CA LYS A 147 22.77 13.52 -7.22
C LYS A 147 22.97 13.38 -5.72
N GLN A 148 21.98 12.81 -5.01
CA GLN A 148 22.04 12.47 -3.59
C GLN A 148 22.46 11.01 -3.34
N GLY A 149 23.09 10.34 -4.33
CA GLY A 149 23.47 8.93 -4.23
C GLY A 149 22.26 7.99 -4.18
N MET A 150 22.41 6.88 -3.45
CA MET A 150 21.34 5.90 -3.27
C MET A 150 20.09 6.53 -2.65
N ASN A 151 20.26 7.49 -1.73
CA ASN A 151 19.15 8.16 -1.05
C ASN A 151 18.19 8.84 -2.05
N GLY A 152 18.72 9.51 -3.07
CA GLY A 152 17.89 10.14 -4.09
C GLY A 152 17.09 9.13 -4.93
N ALA A 153 17.74 8.02 -5.32
CA ALA A 153 17.09 6.96 -6.09
C ALA A 153 16.02 6.20 -5.30
N ALA A 154 16.30 5.89 -4.02
CA ALA A 154 15.39 5.17 -3.14
C ALA A 154 14.09 5.95 -2.92
N TRP A 155 14.18 7.23 -2.54
CA TRP A 155 13.00 8.06 -2.32
C TRP A 155 12.23 8.35 -3.61
N ALA A 156 12.91 8.50 -4.75
CA ALA A 156 12.23 8.62 -6.04
C ALA A 156 11.42 7.37 -6.37
N LEU A 157 11.97 6.17 -6.14
CA LEU A 157 11.28 4.90 -6.36
C LEU A 157 10.06 4.76 -5.43
N ILE A 158 10.24 5.05 -4.13
CA ILE A 158 9.16 5.05 -3.14
C ILE A 158 8.02 6.01 -3.54
N ALA A 159 8.36 7.24 -3.96
CA ALA A 159 7.38 8.25 -4.36
C ALA A 159 6.64 7.88 -5.66
N LEU A 160 7.32 7.27 -6.63
CA LEU A 160 6.69 6.81 -7.86
C LEU A 160 5.76 5.61 -7.60
N ASP A 161 6.12 4.73 -6.68
CA ASP A 161 5.35 3.51 -6.40
C ASP A 161 4.21 3.71 -5.42
N SER A 162 4.17 4.85 -4.72
CA SER A 162 3.09 5.17 -3.78
C SER A 162 1.69 5.10 -4.39
N ARG A 163 1.58 5.40 -5.69
CA ARG A 163 0.34 5.26 -6.49
C ARG A 163 0.59 4.72 -7.90
N GLY A 164 1.76 4.12 -8.13
CA GLY A 164 2.13 3.61 -9.45
C GLY A 164 2.25 4.69 -10.52
N TYR A 165 2.75 5.87 -10.17
CA TYR A 165 2.92 6.99 -11.10
C TYR A 165 3.81 6.62 -12.30
N GLU A 166 3.39 7.11 -13.46
CA GLU A 166 4.22 7.10 -14.66
C GLU A 166 5.30 8.17 -14.56
N ILE A 167 6.51 7.86 -15.05
CA ILE A 167 7.61 8.82 -15.10
C ILE A 167 7.43 9.65 -16.39
N PRO A 168 7.24 10.98 -16.30
CA PRO A 168 7.01 11.82 -17.47
C PRO A 168 8.13 11.71 -18.52
N SER A 169 7.78 12.03 -19.77
CA SER A 169 8.80 12.21 -20.82
C SER A 169 9.65 13.44 -20.51
N THR A 170 10.93 13.39 -20.85
CA THR A 170 11.89 14.46 -20.52
C THR A 170 12.86 14.68 -21.66
N SER A 171 13.36 15.92 -21.78
CA SER A 171 14.48 16.27 -22.66
C SER A 171 15.84 15.98 -22.03
N ALA A 172 15.87 15.55 -20.76
CA ALA A 172 17.10 15.15 -20.09
C ALA A 172 17.82 14.05 -20.87
N LYS A 173 19.14 14.15 -20.94
CA LYS A 173 19.98 13.20 -21.67
C LYS A 173 19.81 11.77 -21.14
N ASP A 174 19.59 11.64 -19.83
CA ASP A 174 19.45 10.36 -19.15
C ASP A 174 18.12 10.28 -18.41
N ARG A 175 17.11 9.71 -19.06
CA ARG A 175 15.77 9.56 -18.48
C ARG A 175 15.75 8.50 -17.37
N THR A 176 15.12 8.84 -16.25
CA THR A 176 14.83 7.92 -15.15
C THR A 176 13.89 6.80 -15.59
N THR A 177 14.18 5.58 -15.17
CA THR A 177 13.26 4.44 -15.24
C THR A 177 13.28 3.69 -13.92
N ARG A 178 12.23 2.92 -13.58
CA ARG A 178 12.22 2.06 -12.40
C ARG A 178 13.41 1.11 -12.38
N ASP A 179 13.72 0.48 -13.52
CA ASP A 179 14.88 -0.41 -13.64
C ASP A 179 16.22 0.29 -13.37
N LYS A 180 16.39 1.55 -13.82
CA LYS A 180 17.59 2.33 -13.50
C LYS A 180 17.68 2.67 -12.01
N LEU A 181 16.57 3.06 -11.38
CA LEU A 181 16.53 3.33 -9.94
C LEU A 181 16.88 2.08 -9.14
N ILE A 182 16.25 0.95 -9.46
CA ILE A 182 16.51 -0.35 -8.83
C ILE A 182 17.98 -0.75 -9.02
N SER A 183 18.49 -0.72 -10.25
CA SER A 183 19.88 -1.10 -10.55
C SER A 183 20.87 -0.18 -9.83
N HIS A 184 20.57 1.11 -9.71
CA HIS A 184 21.39 2.05 -8.96
C HIS A 184 21.42 1.68 -7.47
N ILE A 185 20.26 1.47 -6.84
CA ILE A 185 20.18 1.05 -5.43
C ILE A 185 20.95 -0.26 -5.19
N LEU A 186 20.76 -1.26 -6.06
CA LEU A 186 21.46 -2.54 -5.98
C LEU A 186 22.99 -2.39 -6.07
N SER A 187 23.48 -1.40 -6.82
CA SER A 187 24.93 -1.16 -6.96
C SER A 187 25.63 -0.71 -5.67
N PHE A 188 24.87 -0.29 -4.64
CA PHE A 188 25.41 0.10 -3.34
C PHE A 188 25.47 -1.05 -2.33
N GLN A 189 25.01 -2.26 -2.69
CA GLN A 189 25.17 -3.42 -1.81
C GLN A 189 26.63 -3.86 -1.72
N LYS A 190 27.14 -3.93 -0.50
CA LYS A 190 28.48 -4.41 -0.15
C LYS A 190 28.48 -5.92 0.08
N LYS A 191 29.68 -6.50 0.15
CA LYS A 191 29.88 -7.96 0.31
C LYS A 191 29.26 -8.54 1.58
N ASP A 192 29.17 -7.74 2.64
CA ASP A 192 28.56 -8.10 3.92
C ASP A 192 27.03 -7.98 3.92
N GLY A 193 26.42 -7.51 2.83
CA GLY A 193 24.98 -7.34 2.67
C GLY A 193 24.48 -5.91 2.97
N ASN A 194 25.31 -5.05 3.56
CA ASN A 194 24.95 -3.65 3.84
C ASN A 194 24.83 -2.84 2.54
N PHE A 195 23.90 -1.90 2.48
CA PHE A 195 23.86 -0.85 1.47
C PHE A 195 24.42 0.44 2.04
N SER A 196 25.32 1.13 1.33
CA SER A 196 25.80 2.45 1.77
C SER A 196 26.56 3.21 0.67
N ASP A 197 26.36 4.53 0.65
CA ASP A 197 27.14 5.49 -0.16
C ASP A 197 28.51 5.83 0.46
N LEU A 198 28.76 5.44 1.71
CA LEU A 198 29.91 5.86 2.51
C LEU A 198 30.79 4.68 2.92
N GLU A 199 32.06 4.93 3.21
CA GLU A 199 32.88 3.99 3.97
C GLU A 199 32.34 3.91 5.40
N GLY A 200 31.75 2.77 5.76
CA GLY A 200 31.02 2.61 7.02
C GLY A 200 29.76 1.76 6.89
N CYS A 201 29.07 1.65 8.03
CA CYS A 201 28.13 0.58 8.36
C CYS A 201 26.82 1.18 8.92
N ASP A 202 26.27 2.23 8.30
CA ASP A 202 25.04 2.86 8.81
C ASP A 202 23.81 2.01 8.40
N PRO A 203 23.13 1.34 9.35
CA PRO A 203 22.05 0.40 9.04
C PRO A 203 20.82 1.05 8.38
N GLU A 204 20.69 2.37 8.51
CA GLU A 204 19.63 3.18 7.90
C GLU A 204 19.64 3.11 6.37
N TYR A 205 20.83 3.11 5.74
CA TYR A 205 20.93 2.99 4.28
C TYR A 205 20.45 1.62 3.81
N THR A 206 20.75 0.56 4.56
CA THR A 206 20.19 -0.77 4.28
C THR A 206 18.67 -0.78 4.46
N ALA A 207 18.16 -0.23 5.56
CA ALA A 207 16.72 -0.13 5.77
C ALA A 207 16.00 0.60 4.63
N MET A 208 16.55 1.74 4.20
CA MET A 208 16.01 2.51 3.07
C MET A 208 16.04 1.73 1.76
N ALA A 209 17.11 0.99 1.47
CA ALA A 209 17.20 0.14 0.30
C ALA A 209 16.14 -0.98 0.33
N LEU A 210 15.99 -1.65 1.46
CA LEU A 210 14.97 -2.69 1.66
C LEU A 210 13.56 -2.16 1.43
N LEU A 211 13.26 -1.00 2.02
CA LEU A 211 11.97 -0.33 1.86
C LEU A 211 11.70 0.02 0.39
N ALA A 212 12.64 0.66 -0.31
CA ALA A 212 12.47 1.05 -1.70
C ALA A 212 12.32 -0.16 -2.65
N LEU A 213 12.95 -1.28 -2.32
CA LEU A 213 12.94 -2.49 -3.13
C LEU A 213 11.81 -3.47 -2.78
N SER A 214 11.01 -3.19 -1.74
CA SER A 214 10.00 -4.11 -1.20
C SER A 214 9.01 -4.62 -2.25
N ASN A 215 8.50 -3.75 -3.12
CA ASN A 215 7.55 -4.09 -4.19
C ASN A 215 8.15 -4.88 -5.37
N TYR A 216 9.46 -5.14 -5.38
CA TYR A 216 10.16 -5.77 -6.50
C TYR A 216 10.81 -7.10 -6.13
N ARG A 217 10.48 -7.68 -4.98
CA ARG A 217 11.07 -8.94 -4.49
C ARG A 217 10.69 -10.19 -5.30
N ASP A 218 9.78 -10.07 -6.28
CA ASP A 218 9.57 -11.11 -7.29
C ASP A 218 10.75 -11.22 -8.26
N ARG A 219 11.53 -10.14 -8.43
CA ARG A 219 12.79 -10.21 -9.17
C ARG A 219 13.86 -10.91 -8.33
N LYS A 220 14.50 -11.92 -8.92
CA LYS A 220 15.52 -12.74 -8.25
C LYS A 220 16.71 -11.93 -7.70
N ASP A 221 17.20 -10.95 -8.44
CA ASP A 221 18.31 -10.08 -8.02
C ASP A 221 17.92 -9.21 -6.82
N VAL A 222 16.74 -8.58 -6.88
CA VAL A 222 16.18 -7.78 -5.79
C VAL A 222 15.93 -8.64 -4.54
N LYS A 223 15.34 -9.84 -4.71
CA LYS A 223 15.13 -10.77 -3.61
C LYS A 223 16.44 -11.15 -2.94
N THR A 224 17.44 -11.50 -3.73
CA THR A 224 18.77 -11.88 -3.21
C THR A 224 19.38 -10.74 -2.43
N ALA A 225 19.32 -9.52 -2.96
CA ALA A 225 19.89 -8.35 -2.32
C ALA A 225 19.16 -7.98 -1.02
N THR A 226 17.81 -7.99 -1.03
CA THR A 226 17.01 -7.74 0.18
C THR A 226 17.22 -8.83 1.24
N ASP A 227 17.30 -10.10 0.87
CA ASP A 227 17.60 -11.20 1.81
C ASP A 227 18.99 -11.05 2.44
N ASN A 228 19.99 -10.59 1.68
CA ASN A 228 21.32 -10.27 2.21
C ASN A 228 21.29 -9.07 3.17
N GLY A 229 20.54 -8.02 2.84
CA GLY A 229 20.36 -6.87 3.72
C GLY A 229 19.64 -7.22 5.04
N ILE A 230 18.63 -8.10 5.00
CA ILE A 230 17.96 -8.62 6.20
C ILE A 230 18.97 -9.36 7.09
N LYS A 231 19.82 -10.23 6.51
CA LYS A 231 20.87 -10.94 7.26
C LYS A 231 21.87 -9.98 7.90
N TYR A 232 22.30 -8.97 7.15
CA TYR A 232 23.18 -7.92 7.68
C TYR A 232 22.55 -7.20 8.86
N LEU A 233 21.30 -6.72 8.74
CA LEU A 233 20.60 -6.04 9.83
C LEU A 233 20.48 -6.92 11.08
N ALA A 234 20.12 -8.21 10.92
CA ALA A 234 20.06 -9.15 12.04
C ALA A 234 21.43 -9.34 12.75
N SER A 235 22.54 -9.19 12.03
CA SER A 235 23.90 -9.28 12.59
C SER A 235 24.37 -7.96 13.22
N ALA A 236 23.92 -6.81 12.72
CA ALA A 236 24.34 -5.49 13.15
C ALA A 236 23.62 -4.99 14.42
N GLN A 237 22.51 -5.64 14.81
CA GLN A 237 21.75 -5.30 16.01
C GLN A 237 22.57 -5.58 17.29
N ASN A 238 22.58 -4.63 18.22
CA ASN A 238 23.27 -4.75 19.50
C ASN A 238 22.40 -5.44 20.59
N GLU A 239 22.99 -5.68 21.77
CA GLU A 239 22.32 -6.32 22.92
C GLU A 239 21.13 -5.54 23.49
N ARG A 240 20.96 -4.26 23.13
CA ARG A 240 19.81 -3.44 23.52
C ARG A 240 18.67 -3.50 22.50
N GLY A 241 18.78 -4.36 21.49
CA GLY A 241 17.84 -4.44 20.38
C GLY A 241 17.93 -3.28 19.40
N GLY A 242 18.89 -2.36 19.56
CA GLY A 242 19.08 -1.18 18.71
C GLY A 242 20.26 -1.34 17.76
N TYR A 243 20.63 -0.25 17.08
CA TYR A 243 21.70 -0.25 16.09
C TYR A 243 22.73 0.83 16.38
N PRO A 244 23.99 0.45 16.65
CA PRO A 244 25.04 1.42 16.86
C PRO A 244 25.30 2.18 15.56
N SER A 245 25.42 3.50 15.64
CA SER A 245 25.93 4.33 14.56
C SER A 245 27.11 5.14 15.06
N LYS A 246 27.88 5.72 14.13
CA LYS A 246 28.97 6.66 14.45
C LYS A 246 28.51 7.83 15.34
N TRP A 247 27.23 8.16 15.29
CA TRP A 247 26.63 9.31 15.97
C TRP A 247 25.75 8.92 17.16
N GLY A 248 25.74 7.64 17.52
CA GLY A 248 24.90 7.08 18.59
C GLY A 248 23.63 6.42 18.07
N GLU A 249 22.95 5.69 18.96
CA GLU A 249 21.68 5.04 18.65
C GLU A 249 20.52 6.04 18.75
N SER A 250 19.63 6.02 17.77
CA SER A 250 18.47 6.91 17.71
C SER A 250 17.16 6.14 17.50
N SER A 251 16.04 6.78 17.89
CA SER A 251 14.71 6.22 17.60
C SER A 251 14.43 6.19 16.10
N GLU A 252 14.96 7.14 15.33
CA GLU A 252 14.78 7.24 13.88
C GLU A 252 15.44 6.05 13.16
N THR A 253 16.63 5.62 13.58
CA THR A 253 17.30 4.44 13.00
C THR A 253 16.46 3.18 13.22
N THR A 254 16.02 2.94 14.47
CA THR A 254 15.17 1.80 14.81
C THR A 254 13.83 1.85 14.06
N SER A 255 13.25 3.04 13.92
CA SER A 255 12.01 3.26 13.17
C SER A 255 12.13 2.88 11.70
N GLN A 256 13.19 3.34 11.03
CA GLN A 256 13.45 3.00 9.62
C GLN A 256 13.62 1.50 9.42
N ILE A 257 14.27 0.81 10.36
CA ILE A 257 14.50 -0.63 10.28
C ILE A 257 13.20 -1.41 10.50
N ILE A 258 12.37 -1.03 11.48
CA ILE A 258 11.04 -1.63 11.66
C ILE A 258 10.20 -1.48 10.40
N MET A 259 10.14 -0.26 9.84
CA MET A 259 9.40 0.03 8.61
C MET A 259 9.90 -0.80 7.43
N ALA A 260 11.23 -0.91 7.25
CA ALA A 260 11.85 -1.69 6.20
C ALA A 260 11.56 -3.20 6.34
N LEU A 261 11.76 -3.76 7.54
CA LEU A 261 11.51 -5.17 7.81
C LEU A 261 10.05 -5.55 7.60
N ALA A 262 9.12 -4.73 8.11
CA ALA A 262 7.70 -4.93 7.88
C ALA A 262 7.37 -4.94 6.38
N SER A 263 7.94 -4.01 5.59
CA SER A 263 7.70 -3.91 4.15
C SER A 263 8.20 -5.11 3.35
N VAL A 264 9.22 -5.83 3.83
CA VAL A 264 9.75 -7.04 3.18
C VAL A 264 9.21 -8.34 3.82
N GLY A 265 8.18 -8.23 4.66
CA GLY A 265 7.47 -9.35 5.26
C GLY A 265 8.18 -10.01 6.45
N VAL A 266 9.09 -9.29 7.12
CA VAL A 266 9.71 -9.73 8.37
C VAL A 266 8.89 -9.18 9.55
N SER A 267 8.44 -10.10 10.42
CA SER A 267 7.66 -9.74 11.60
C SER A 267 8.49 -8.92 12.61
N PRO A 268 7.88 -7.95 13.32
CA PRO A 268 8.51 -7.30 14.48
C PRO A 268 8.98 -8.27 15.57
N ASP A 269 8.34 -9.44 15.67
CA ASP A 269 8.65 -10.51 16.63
C ASP A 269 9.66 -11.55 16.09
N ASP A 270 10.27 -11.31 14.93
CA ASP A 270 11.23 -12.24 14.34
C ASP A 270 12.46 -12.40 15.25
N THR A 271 12.70 -13.64 15.67
CA THR A 271 13.76 -13.98 16.64
C THR A 271 15.16 -13.61 16.17
N ARG A 272 15.41 -13.45 14.87
CA ARG A 272 16.69 -12.95 14.34
C ARG A 272 17.02 -11.53 14.84
N PHE A 273 15.96 -10.76 15.15
CA PHE A 273 16.01 -9.38 15.63
C PHE A 273 15.73 -9.27 17.14
N THR A 274 15.98 -10.35 17.89
CA THR A 274 15.96 -10.35 19.35
C THR A 274 17.37 -10.62 19.88
N LYS A 275 17.94 -9.67 20.63
CA LYS A 275 19.26 -9.82 21.27
C LYS A 275 19.13 -9.62 22.77
N SER A 276 19.68 -10.54 23.57
CA SER A 276 19.60 -10.48 25.04
C SER A 276 18.18 -10.26 25.57
N GLY A 277 17.18 -10.86 24.90
CA GLY A 277 15.76 -10.71 25.24
C GLY A 277 15.15 -9.33 24.92
N LYS A 278 15.83 -8.50 24.12
CA LYS A 278 15.36 -7.18 23.66
C LYS A 278 15.10 -7.19 22.16
N THR A 279 13.90 -6.78 21.79
CA THR A 279 13.43 -6.65 20.41
C THR A 279 13.68 -5.23 19.86
N LEU A 280 13.44 -5.04 18.56
CA LEU A 280 13.38 -3.71 17.94
C LEU A 280 12.25 -2.87 18.53
N TRP A 281 11.13 -3.50 18.88
CA TRP A 281 9.99 -2.86 19.50
C TRP A 281 10.34 -2.33 20.89
N ASP A 282 10.96 -3.15 21.73
CA ASP A 282 11.46 -2.74 23.05
C ASP A 282 12.45 -1.56 22.93
N ASN A 283 13.33 -1.63 21.93
CA ASN A 283 14.30 -0.57 21.69
C ASN A 283 13.60 0.74 21.31
N LEU A 284 12.65 0.72 20.36
CA LEU A 284 11.89 1.90 19.97
C LEU A 284 11.13 2.50 21.16
N LEU A 285 10.42 1.66 21.92
CA LEU A 285 9.65 2.10 23.10
C LEU A 285 10.53 2.69 24.20
N SER A 286 11.82 2.30 24.27
CA SER A 286 12.76 2.89 25.23
C SER A 286 13.06 4.38 24.99
N TYR A 287 12.75 4.91 23.79
CA TYR A 287 12.89 6.32 23.45
C TYR A 287 11.63 7.16 23.72
N ARG A 288 10.57 6.57 24.30
CA ARG A 288 9.35 7.31 24.67
C ARG A 288 9.70 8.53 25.53
N ALA A 289 9.21 9.70 25.12
CA ALA A 289 9.42 10.97 25.81
C ALA A 289 8.11 11.75 25.87
N GLY A 290 7.45 11.69 27.02
CA GLY A 290 6.09 12.22 27.21
C GLY A 290 5.12 11.63 26.19
N ASP A 291 4.53 12.52 25.40
CA ASP A 291 3.52 12.21 24.39
C ASP A 291 4.10 11.91 22.99
N GLY A 292 5.39 11.61 22.90
CA GLY A 292 6.06 11.22 21.66
C GLY A 292 7.32 10.41 21.90
N PHE A 293 8.35 10.65 21.09
CA PHE A 293 9.64 9.98 21.15
C PHE A 293 10.78 10.99 21.14
N ALA A 294 11.88 10.65 21.80
CA ALA A 294 13.14 11.36 21.72
C ALA A 294 13.94 10.90 20.49
N HIS A 295 14.81 11.78 19.99
CA HIS A 295 15.81 11.39 19.00
C HIS A 295 16.77 10.35 19.59
N ALA A 296 17.40 10.69 20.72
CA ALA A 296 18.35 9.85 21.43
C ALA A 296 18.37 10.20 22.92
N LYS A 297 19.10 9.42 23.73
CA LYS A 297 19.39 9.77 25.12
C LYS A 297 20.50 10.83 25.17
N ILE A 298 20.14 12.09 25.34
CA ILE A 298 21.10 13.19 25.37
C ILE A 298 21.31 13.62 26.83
N LYS A 299 22.57 13.58 27.30
CA LYS A 299 22.95 13.93 28.68
C LYS A 299 22.09 13.23 29.75
N GLY A 300 21.78 11.96 29.52
CA GLY A 300 21.01 11.13 30.44
C GLY A 300 19.48 11.29 30.36
N LYS A 301 18.97 12.19 29.51
CA LYS A 301 17.54 12.47 29.37
C LYS A 301 17.00 12.06 28.01
N TYR A 302 15.73 11.65 27.98
CA TYR A 302 14.94 11.52 26.77
C TYR A 302 14.00 12.73 26.68
N GLU A 303 14.21 13.56 25.69
CA GLU A 303 13.43 14.78 25.46
C GLU A 303 12.63 14.64 24.18
N TYR A 304 11.38 15.11 24.20
CA TYR A 304 10.49 15.05 23.04
C TYR A 304 11.17 15.63 21.80
N ASN A 305 11.17 14.85 20.72
CA ASN A 305 11.67 15.26 19.42
C ASN A 305 10.59 15.03 18.36
N ARG A 306 10.32 16.06 17.57
CA ARG A 306 9.28 16.01 16.54
C ARG A 306 9.59 15.00 15.43
N MET A 307 10.83 14.98 14.93
CA MET A 307 11.26 14.05 13.88
C MET A 307 11.27 12.61 14.39
N GLY A 308 11.83 12.37 15.58
CA GLY A 308 11.79 11.07 16.23
C GLY A 308 10.35 10.56 16.41
N THR A 309 9.43 11.44 16.79
CA THR A 309 8.01 11.10 16.93
C THR A 309 7.35 10.76 15.59
N GLU A 310 7.58 11.54 14.54
CA GLU A 310 7.02 11.29 13.20
C GLU A 310 7.55 9.97 12.61
N GLN A 311 8.85 9.72 12.71
CA GLN A 311 9.47 8.47 12.24
C GLN A 311 8.96 7.26 13.03
N ALA A 312 8.85 7.37 14.36
CA ALA A 312 8.30 6.31 15.19
C ALA A 312 6.84 6.01 14.84
N LEU A 313 6.02 7.02 14.55
CA LEU A 313 4.64 6.84 14.12
C LEU A 313 4.53 6.07 12.79
N LEU A 314 5.40 6.35 11.82
CA LEU A 314 5.46 5.59 10.56
C LEU A 314 5.89 4.13 10.81
N ALA A 315 6.87 3.90 11.68
CA ALA A 315 7.31 2.57 12.06
C ALA A 315 6.22 1.76 12.78
N ILE A 316 5.54 2.37 13.75
CA ILE A 316 4.41 1.77 14.48
C ILE A 316 3.27 1.42 13.51
N SER A 317 2.94 2.32 12.57
CA SER A 317 1.93 2.05 11.53
C SER A 317 2.31 0.84 10.66
N SER A 318 3.60 0.71 10.33
CA SER A 318 4.12 -0.41 9.54
C SER A 318 4.14 -1.72 10.34
N ALA A 319 4.51 -1.68 11.62
CA ALA A 319 4.50 -2.84 12.51
C ALA A 319 3.08 -3.40 12.71
N ALA A 320 2.06 -2.55 12.67
CA ALA A 320 0.65 -2.96 12.70
C ALA A 320 0.19 -3.65 11.39
N LYS A 321 0.89 -3.44 10.27
CA LYS A 321 0.52 -3.95 8.93
C LYS A 321 1.71 -4.62 8.23
N ILE A 322 2.07 -5.82 8.69
CA ILE A 322 3.18 -6.62 8.14
C ILE A 322 2.94 -6.89 6.64
N SER A 323 4.03 -6.88 5.85
CA SER A 323 4.04 -7.11 4.40
C SER A 323 3.28 -6.06 3.58
N SER A 324 2.93 -4.92 4.17
CA SER A 324 2.39 -3.78 3.41
C SER A 324 3.48 -2.79 3.07
N PHE A 325 3.45 -2.26 1.84
CA PHE A 325 4.30 -1.14 1.47
C PHE A 325 3.85 0.10 2.28
N PRO A 326 4.68 0.66 3.17
CA PRO A 326 4.27 1.72 4.10
C PRO A 326 3.82 3.00 3.40
N PHE A 327 4.22 3.21 2.14
CA PHE A 327 3.83 4.36 1.35
C PHE A 327 2.82 4.02 0.25
N ASP A 328 2.15 2.86 0.34
CA ASP A 328 1.03 2.54 -0.53
C ASP A 328 -0.16 3.45 -0.21
N PHE A 329 -0.46 4.31 -1.18
CA PHE A 329 -1.61 5.21 -1.20
C PHE A 329 -2.47 4.96 -2.44
N SER A 330 -2.31 3.81 -3.11
CA SER A 330 -3.08 3.46 -4.30
C SER A 330 -4.59 3.45 -4.04
N SER A 331 -4.99 3.04 -2.82
CA SER A 331 -6.39 3.06 -2.37
C SER A 331 -6.93 4.45 -2.01
N VAL A 332 -6.06 5.46 -1.84
CA VAL A 332 -6.46 6.83 -1.52
C VAL A 332 -7.05 7.50 -2.76
N ARG A 333 -8.20 8.15 -2.62
CA ARG A 333 -9.01 8.65 -3.74
C ARG A 333 -8.84 10.17 -3.90
N GLU A 334 -8.72 10.67 -5.13
CA GLU A 334 -8.85 12.10 -5.45
C GLU A 334 -10.26 12.35 -5.97
N ASN A 335 -11.12 13.11 -5.29
CA ASN A 335 -12.45 13.47 -5.81
C ASN A 335 -13.20 12.28 -6.45
N ASN A 336 -13.12 11.09 -5.83
CA ASN A 336 -13.65 9.81 -6.33
C ASN A 336 -13.02 9.22 -7.62
N ARG A 337 -11.78 9.57 -7.94
CA ARG A 337 -10.97 9.01 -9.04
C ARG A 337 -9.61 8.49 -8.53
N PRO A 338 -9.13 7.33 -9.03
CA PRO A 338 -7.72 6.97 -8.91
C PRO A 338 -6.87 7.94 -9.74
N VAL A 339 -5.83 8.52 -9.15
CA VAL A 339 -4.84 9.36 -9.84
C VAL A 339 -3.59 8.57 -10.15
N GLY A 340 -3.21 8.57 -11.43
CA GLY A 340 -2.02 7.93 -11.99
C GLY A 340 -2.33 7.24 -13.32
N GLY A 341 -2.44 8.01 -14.40
CA GLY A 341 -2.75 7.49 -15.74
C GLY A 341 -4.23 7.12 -15.94
N LYS A 342 -4.67 6.99 -17.18
CA LYS A 342 -6.03 6.49 -17.50
C LYS A 342 -6.23 5.18 -16.72
N SER A 343 -7.25 5.10 -15.86
CA SER A 343 -7.52 3.86 -15.10
C SER A 343 -7.60 2.66 -16.06
N GLY A 344 -6.95 1.55 -15.72
CA GLY A 344 -6.91 0.36 -16.56
C GLY A 344 -5.57 0.08 -17.23
N LEU A 345 -5.32 -1.19 -17.53
CA LEU A 345 -4.16 -1.65 -18.30
C LEU A 345 -4.24 -1.25 -19.79
N PRO A 346 -3.09 -1.22 -20.51
CA PRO A 346 -3.08 -1.16 -21.97
C PRO A 346 -3.96 -2.27 -22.58
N GLY A 347 -4.71 -1.95 -23.63
CA GLY A 347 -5.61 -2.90 -24.28
C GLY A 347 -6.99 -3.06 -23.61
N LYS A 348 -7.25 -2.40 -22.47
CA LYS A 348 -8.60 -2.32 -21.90
C LYS A 348 -9.63 -1.86 -22.93
N ASN A 349 -10.77 -2.55 -22.99
CA ASN A 349 -11.90 -2.14 -23.81
C ASN A 349 -12.41 -0.74 -23.37
N LYS A 350 -12.59 0.15 -24.35
CA LYS A 350 -13.05 1.54 -24.13
C LYS A 350 -14.42 1.67 -23.46
N ASP A 351 -15.25 0.65 -23.57
CA ASP A 351 -16.60 0.63 -23.00
C ASP A 351 -16.56 0.31 -21.48
N VAL A 352 -15.42 -0.16 -20.94
CA VAL A 352 -15.22 -0.40 -19.50
C VAL A 352 -15.08 0.93 -18.75
N LYS A 353 -16.08 1.25 -17.92
CA LYS A 353 -16.21 2.47 -17.13
C LYS A 353 -16.59 2.13 -15.70
N VAL A 354 -15.62 1.72 -14.89
CA VAL A 354 -15.87 1.36 -13.48
C VAL A 354 -16.56 2.52 -12.74
N PRO A 355 -17.66 2.25 -12.01
CA PRO A 355 -18.34 3.28 -11.26
C PRO A 355 -17.40 4.01 -10.29
N GLY A 356 -17.51 5.35 -10.32
CA GLY A 356 -16.90 6.21 -9.31
C GLY A 356 -17.52 5.95 -7.94
N ILE A 357 -16.82 6.42 -6.93
CA ILE A 357 -17.21 6.24 -5.54
C ILE A 357 -18.26 7.29 -5.18
N LYS A 358 -19.24 6.90 -4.38
CA LYS A 358 -20.40 7.71 -4.02
C LYS A 358 -20.43 8.07 -2.53
N GLY A 359 -19.55 7.48 -1.71
CA GLY A 359 -19.46 7.67 -0.27
C GLY A 359 -19.01 6.39 0.43
N ASP A 360 -18.65 6.49 1.70
CA ASP A 360 -18.26 5.34 2.50
C ASP A 360 -19.50 4.50 2.85
N VAL A 361 -19.40 3.19 2.60
CA VAL A 361 -20.48 2.23 2.87
C VAL A 361 -19.89 1.05 3.62
N THR A 362 -20.47 0.73 4.78
CA THR A 362 -20.11 -0.40 5.64
C THR A 362 -21.37 -1.15 6.07
N PHE A 363 -21.21 -2.39 6.55
CA PHE A 363 -22.29 -3.23 7.04
C PHE A 363 -21.94 -3.80 8.43
N PRO A 364 -22.92 -4.06 9.32
CA PRO A 364 -22.63 -4.61 10.65
C PRO A 364 -22.12 -6.05 10.64
N ASP A 365 -22.51 -6.86 9.64
CA ASP A 365 -22.26 -8.30 9.57
C ASP A 365 -21.01 -8.69 8.77
N ILE A 366 -20.11 -7.72 8.52
CA ILE A 366 -18.84 -7.94 7.82
C ILE A 366 -17.61 -7.68 8.73
N TRP A 367 -17.76 -7.84 10.05
CA TRP A 367 -16.69 -7.68 11.06
C TRP A 367 -16.51 -8.97 11.88
N GLY A 368 -15.26 -9.44 12.10
CA GLY A 368 -14.94 -10.68 12.85
C GLY A 368 -13.60 -11.34 12.50
N GLU A 369 -13.22 -12.43 13.17
CA GLU A 369 -11.90 -13.11 13.08
C GLU A 369 -11.51 -13.62 11.66
N ASN A 370 -12.46 -13.71 10.73
CA ASN A 370 -12.22 -14.09 9.32
C ASN A 370 -12.50 -12.94 8.30
N ALA A 371 -12.64 -11.69 8.77
CA ALA A 371 -13.31 -10.64 7.99
C ALA A 371 -12.40 -9.77 7.12
N GLN A 372 -11.08 -9.69 7.36
CA GLN A 372 -10.25 -8.62 6.80
C GLN A 372 -10.34 -8.45 5.27
N THR A 373 -10.23 -9.55 4.50
CA THR A 373 -10.25 -9.51 3.01
C THR A 373 -11.65 -9.27 2.44
N CYS A 374 -12.67 -9.85 3.08
CA CYS A 374 -14.08 -9.65 2.73
C CYS A 374 -14.52 -8.21 2.99
N THR A 375 -14.17 -7.63 4.15
CA THR A 375 -14.54 -6.27 4.54
C THR A 375 -14.02 -5.25 3.52
N THR A 376 -12.75 -5.34 3.13
CA THR A 376 -12.17 -4.41 2.14
C THR A 376 -12.89 -4.51 0.80
N ALA A 377 -13.10 -5.73 0.29
CA ALA A 377 -13.76 -5.95 -0.99
C ALA A 377 -15.21 -5.44 -0.97
N VAL A 378 -15.95 -5.77 0.09
CA VAL A 378 -17.35 -5.36 0.26
C VAL A 378 -17.47 -3.85 0.36
N CYS A 379 -16.73 -3.19 1.26
CA CYS A 379 -16.78 -1.74 1.41
C CYS A 379 -16.35 -1.02 0.11
N SER A 380 -15.30 -1.50 -0.56
CA SER A 380 -14.81 -0.91 -1.80
C SER A 380 -15.86 -0.95 -2.91
N LEU A 381 -16.48 -2.12 -3.14
CA LEU A 381 -17.51 -2.28 -4.16
C LEU A 381 -18.83 -1.58 -3.78
N ALA A 382 -19.19 -1.56 -2.49
CA ALA A 382 -20.38 -0.90 -1.99
C ALA A 382 -20.28 0.62 -2.14
N SER A 383 -19.11 1.18 -1.84
CA SER A 383 -18.81 2.61 -2.04
C SER A 383 -18.97 3.06 -3.49
N ARG A 384 -18.83 2.14 -4.45
CA ARG A 384 -19.01 2.37 -5.89
C ARG A 384 -20.45 2.11 -6.37
N GLY A 385 -21.34 1.70 -5.47
CA GLY A 385 -22.68 1.23 -5.80
C GLY A 385 -22.70 -0.06 -6.61
N ILE A 386 -21.59 -0.82 -6.63
CA ILE A 386 -21.48 -2.09 -7.36
C ILE A 386 -22.25 -3.18 -6.62
N ILE A 387 -22.12 -3.20 -5.29
CA ILE A 387 -22.90 -4.05 -4.40
C ILE A 387 -23.72 -3.19 -3.43
N SER A 388 -24.74 -3.77 -2.80
CA SER A 388 -25.59 -3.09 -1.84
C SER A 388 -26.02 -4.08 -0.75
N GLY A 389 -26.29 -3.56 0.44
CA GLY A 389 -26.88 -4.32 1.55
C GLY A 389 -28.38 -4.54 1.36
N TYR A 390 -28.97 -5.23 2.33
CA TYR A 390 -30.40 -5.48 2.43
C TYR A 390 -31.10 -4.40 3.24
N GLU A 391 -32.43 -4.39 3.20
CA GLU A 391 -33.27 -3.44 3.95
C GLU A 391 -33.06 -3.52 5.48
N ASP A 392 -32.60 -4.67 5.97
CA ASP A 392 -32.23 -4.88 7.38
C ASP A 392 -30.85 -4.30 7.76
N GLY A 393 -30.18 -3.62 6.82
CA GLY A 393 -28.87 -2.99 7.02
C GLY A 393 -27.68 -3.94 6.88
N ASN A 394 -27.89 -5.24 6.66
CA ASN A 394 -26.82 -6.24 6.57
C ASN A 394 -26.40 -6.53 5.12
N PHE A 395 -25.17 -7.01 4.94
CA PHE A 395 -24.66 -7.45 3.64
C PHE A 395 -25.05 -8.88 3.29
N LYS A 396 -25.13 -9.77 4.30
CA LYS A 396 -25.34 -11.22 4.23
C LYS A 396 -24.23 -11.94 3.46
N PRO A 397 -22.98 -11.96 3.98
CA PRO A 397 -21.80 -12.47 3.26
C PRO A 397 -21.94 -13.92 2.79
N GLU A 398 -22.56 -14.78 3.60
CA GLU A 398 -22.71 -16.22 3.33
C GLU A 398 -23.86 -16.56 2.38
N ARG A 399 -24.70 -15.58 1.98
CA ARG A 399 -25.80 -15.88 1.05
C ARG A 399 -25.23 -16.19 -0.34
N THR A 400 -25.68 -17.30 -0.92
CA THR A 400 -25.33 -17.70 -2.28
C THR A 400 -26.01 -16.84 -3.35
N LEU A 401 -25.34 -16.64 -4.49
CA LEU A 401 -25.83 -15.81 -5.60
C LEU A 401 -26.45 -16.63 -6.73
N THR A 402 -27.46 -16.08 -7.39
CA THR A 402 -27.92 -16.60 -8.69
C THR A 402 -27.00 -16.15 -9.82
N ARG A 403 -27.08 -16.84 -10.97
CA ARG A 403 -26.37 -16.47 -12.19
C ARG A 403 -26.77 -15.07 -12.67
N ALA A 404 -28.05 -14.70 -12.57
CA ALA A 404 -28.52 -13.35 -12.89
C ALA A 404 -27.93 -12.29 -11.95
N GLU A 405 -27.86 -12.57 -10.65
CA GLU A 405 -27.25 -11.66 -9.68
C GLU A 405 -25.76 -11.44 -9.97
N PHE A 406 -25.00 -12.52 -10.21
CA PHE A 406 -23.58 -12.41 -10.52
C PHE A 406 -23.34 -11.66 -11.85
N ALA A 407 -24.16 -11.91 -12.88
CA ALA A 407 -24.11 -11.18 -14.14
C ALA A 407 -24.36 -9.68 -13.94
N ALA A 408 -25.33 -9.31 -13.10
CA ALA A 408 -25.58 -7.91 -12.76
C ALA A 408 -24.41 -7.27 -12.00
N LEU A 409 -23.76 -8.01 -11.09
CA LEU A 409 -22.60 -7.51 -10.36
C LEU A 409 -21.41 -7.23 -11.28
N ILE A 410 -21.02 -8.17 -12.15
CA ILE A 410 -19.86 -7.97 -13.03
C ILE A 410 -20.09 -6.86 -14.06
N VAL A 411 -21.30 -6.78 -14.63
CA VAL A 411 -21.66 -5.70 -15.58
C VAL A 411 -21.64 -4.34 -14.89
N ARG A 412 -22.17 -4.25 -13.68
CA ARG A 412 -22.13 -3.02 -12.88
C ARG A 412 -20.70 -2.65 -12.48
N ALA A 413 -19.89 -3.64 -12.10
CA ALA A 413 -18.49 -3.45 -11.76
C ALA A 413 -17.68 -2.83 -12.90
N LEU A 414 -17.95 -3.27 -14.13
CA LEU A 414 -17.29 -2.78 -15.34
C LEU A 414 -17.99 -1.57 -15.98
N GLY A 415 -19.16 -1.16 -15.46
CA GLY A 415 -20.00 -0.10 -16.01
C GLY A 415 -20.41 -0.32 -17.46
N LEU A 416 -20.66 -1.58 -17.84
CA LEU A 416 -21.03 -1.95 -19.20
C LEU A 416 -22.52 -1.68 -19.42
N GLU A 417 -22.83 -1.23 -20.63
CA GLU A 417 -24.21 -1.03 -21.10
C GLU A 417 -24.49 -1.97 -22.26
N ALA A 418 -25.68 -2.58 -22.24
CA ALA A 418 -26.13 -3.44 -23.33
C ALA A 418 -26.53 -2.61 -24.56
N LYS A 419 -26.14 -3.07 -25.74
CA LYS A 419 -26.48 -2.42 -27.01
C LYS A 419 -27.77 -2.97 -27.61
N SER A 420 -28.17 -4.18 -27.20
CA SER A 420 -29.38 -4.86 -27.64
C SER A 420 -30.02 -5.68 -26.50
N ASP A 421 -31.13 -6.36 -26.80
CA ASP A 421 -31.80 -7.26 -25.86
C ASP A 421 -31.05 -8.60 -25.71
N ALA A 422 -31.20 -9.24 -24.56
CA ALA A 422 -30.68 -10.59 -24.35
C ALA A 422 -31.35 -11.58 -25.32
N LYS A 423 -30.57 -12.50 -25.89
CA LYS A 423 -31.05 -13.47 -26.89
C LYS A 423 -31.54 -14.79 -26.29
N PHE A 424 -31.40 -14.98 -24.98
CA PHE A 424 -31.79 -16.20 -24.28
C PHE A 424 -33.31 -16.28 -24.11
N SER A 425 -33.89 -17.47 -24.37
CA SER A 425 -35.34 -17.70 -24.32
C SER A 425 -35.92 -17.65 -22.90
N ASP A 426 -35.09 -17.88 -21.88
CA ASP A 426 -35.47 -17.84 -20.46
C ASP A 426 -35.11 -16.50 -19.78
N VAL A 427 -34.86 -15.44 -20.55
CA VAL A 427 -34.63 -14.08 -20.05
C VAL A 427 -35.72 -13.15 -20.57
N PRO A 428 -36.81 -12.93 -19.81
CA PRO A 428 -37.86 -11.99 -20.20
C PRO A 428 -37.30 -10.58 -20.33
N LYS A 429 -37.70 -9.84 -21.39
CA LYS A 429 -37.21 -8.46 -21.63
C LYS A 429 -37.49 -7.49 -20.47
N THR A 430 -38.54 -7.75 -19.70
CA THR A 430 -38.98 -6.95 -18.54
C THR A 430 -38.29 -7.34 -17.23
N ALA A 431 -37.50 -8.43 -17.20
CA ALA A 431 -36.81 -8.85 -15.98
C ALA A 431 -35.75 -7.83 -15.57
N TRP A 432 -35.60 -7.59 -14.26
CA TRP A 432 -34.66 -6.61 -13.72
C TRP A 432 -33.20 -6.86 -14.15
N TYR A 433 -32.84 -8.12 -14.42
CA TYR A 433 -31.52 -8.54 -14.86
C TYR A 433 -31.35 -8.59 -16.38
N ALA A 434 -32.41 -8.40 -17.18
CA ALA A 434 -32.38 -8.67 -18.63
C ALA A 434 -31.29 -7.86 -19.35
N ARG A 435 -31.16 -6.58 -19.00
CA ARG A 435 -30.15 -5.67 -19.57
C ARG A 435 -28.73 -6.06 -19.14
N SER A 436 -28.54 -6.50 -17.90
CA SER A 436 -27.25 -7.00 -17.43
C SER A 436 -26.84 -8.28 -18.15
N VAL A 437 -27.76 -9.23 -18.31
CA VAL A 437 -27.49 -10.48 -19.03
C VAL A 437 -27.17 -10.20 -20.50
N ALA A 438 -27.89 -9.25 -21.13
CA ALA A 438 -27.61 -8.82 -22.49
C ALA A 438 -26.17 -8.27 -22.62
N ALA A 439 -25.77 -7.34 -21.74
CA ALA A 439 -24.42 -6.77 -21.76
C ALA A 439 -23.36 -7.86 -21.54
N ALA A 440 -23.53 -8.68 -20.50
CA ALA A 440 -22.57 -9.74 -20.19
C ALA A 440 -22.39 -10.73 -21.36
N SER A 441 -23.46 -11.02 -22.10
CA SER A 441 -23.39 -11.88 -23.29
C SER A 441 -22.72 -11.18 -24.48
N GLU A 442 -23.06 -9.91 -24.74
CA GLU A 442 -22.48 -9.12 -25.84
C GLU A 442 -20.96 -8.94 -25.71
N TYR A 443 -20.46 -8.73 -24.48
CA TYR A 443 -19.03 -8.62 -24.20
C TYR A 443 -18.35 -9.98 -24.00
N GLY A 444 -19.05 -11.09 -24.22
CA GLY A 444 -18.49 -12.44 -24.16
C GLY A 444 -18.14 -12.92 -22.74
N LEU A 445 -18.64 -12.25 -21.70
CA LEU A 445 -18.43 -12.66 -20.30
C LEU A 445 -19.20 -13.96 -20.00
N ILE A 446 -20.39 -14.11 -20.60
CA ILE A 446 -21.32 -15.22 -20.37
C ILE A 446 -21.74 -15.83 -21.72
N LEU A 447 -21.76 -17.17 -21.80
CA LEU A 447 -22.06 -17.92 -23.04
C LEU A 447 -23.38 -18.73 -22.98
N GLY A 448 -24.14 -18.65 -21.88
CA GLY A 448 -25.33 -19.49 -21.66
C GLY A 448 -24.99 -20.92 -21.22
N ILE A 449 -26.01 -21.79 -21.15
CA ILE A 449 -25.88 -23.20 -20.74
C ILE A 449 -26.22 -24.20 -21.87
N GLY A 450 -26.44 -23.72 -23.10
CA GLY A 450 -26.97 -24.51 -24.21
C GLY A 450 -28.46 -24.24 -24.46
N ASP A 451 -29.00 -24.74 -25.57
CA ASP A 451 -30.42 -24.66 -25.97
C ASP A 451 -31.03 -23.25 -25.89
N ASN A 452 -30.22 -22.23 -26.18
CA ASN A 452 -30.60 -20.82 -26.09
C ASN A 452 -31.04 -20.37 -24.67
N ARG A 453 -30.50 -20.99 -23.61
CA ARG A 453 -30.84 -20.70 -22.21
C ARG A 453 -29.68 -20.10 -21.41
N PHE A 454 -30.02 -19.25 -20.44
CA PHE A 454 -29.10 -18.64 -19.48
C PHE A 454 -29.19 -19.25 -18.07
N LEU A 455 -30.37 -19.73 -17.67
CA LEU A 455 -30.71 -20.18 -16.31
C LEU A 455 -30.52 -19.06 -15.25
N PRO A 456 -31.31 -17.98 -15.30
CA PRO A 456 -31.11 -16.80 -14.44
C PRO A 456 -31.23 -17.08 -12.94
N ASP A 457 -32.19 -17.92 -12.53
CA ASP A 457 -32.48 -18.21 -11.12
C ASP A 457 -31.62 -19.35 -10.55
N GLY A 458 -30.83 -20.02 -11.39
CA GLY A 458 -29.88 -21.04 -10.94
C GLY A 458 -28.75 -20.43 -10.13
N THR A 459 -28.36 -21.07 -9.03
CA THR A 459 -27.22 -20.64 -8.21
C THR A 459 -25.91 -20.84 -8.98
N ILE A 460 -25.07 -19.80 -9.01
CA ILE A 460 -23.78 -19.86 -9.69
C ILE A 460 -22.76 -20.66 -8.86
N THR A 461 -21.97 -21.50 -9.52
CA THR A 461 -20.88 -22.24 -8.90
C THR A 461 -19.59 -21.43 -8.89
N ARG A 462 -18.65 -21.81 -8.02
CA ARG A 462 -17.35 -21.15 -7.90
C ARG A 462 -16.54 -21.20 -9.20
N GLU A 463 -16.55 -22.32 -9.91
CA GLU A 463 -15.85 -22.46 -11.20
C GLU A 463 -16.47 -21.57 -12.30
N GLU A 464 -17.79 -21.39 -12.30
CA GLU A 464 -18.46 -20.50 -13.25
C GLU A 464 -18.13 -19.04 -12.95
N ALA A 465 -18.15 -18.63 -11.67
CA ALA A 465 -17.81 -17.28 -11.24
C ALA A 465 -16.35 -16.93 -11.62
N ALA A 466 -15.40 -17.85 -11.36
CA ALA A 466 -14.00 -17.66 -11.70
C ALA A 466 -13.79 -17.47 -13.22
N VAL A 467 -14.47 -18.26 -14.06
CA VAL A 467 -14.37 -18.15 -15.52
C VAL A 467 -14.96 -16.83 -16.03
N ILE A 468 -16.07 -16.36 -15.47
CA ILE A 468 -16.65 -15.06 -15.83
C ILE A 468 -15.68 -13.93 -15.45
N CYS A 469 -15.08 -13.99 -14.25
CA CYS A 469 -14.07 -13.01 -13.83
C CYS A 469 -12.81 -13.03 -14.70
N ALA A 470 -12.34 -14.21 -15.13
CA ALA A 470 -11.22 -14.32 -16.06
C ALA A 470 -11.53 -13.64 -17.41
N ARG A 471 -12.70 -13.88 -17.99
CA ARG A 471 -13.14 -13.21 -19.22
C ARG A 471 -13.27 -11.69 -19.06
N ALA A 472 -13.78 -11.25 -17.91
CA ALA A 472 -13.83 -9.83 -17.57
C ALA A 472 -12.43 -9.21 -17.45
N ALA A 473 -11.47 -9.92 -16.87
CA ALA A 473 -10.09 -9.48 -16.76
C ALA A 473 -9.45 -9.30 -18.15
N VAL A 474 -9.68 -10.23 -19.09
CA VAL A 474 -9.26 -10.07 -20.51
C VAL A 474 -9.84 -8.80 -21.11
N LEU A 475 -11.14 -8.54 -20.93
CA LEU A 475 -11.78 -7.31 -21.40
C LEU A 475 -11.11 -6.04 -20.81
N CYS A 476 -10.53 -6.17 -19.63
CA CYS A 476 -9.81 -5.11 -18.94
C CYS A 476 -8.32 -4.97 -19.31
N GLY A 477 -7.82 -5.79 -20.23
CA GLY A 477 -6.41 -5.79 -20.67
C GLY A 477 -5.48 -6.62 -19.77
N VAL A 478 -6.02 -7.47 -18.89
CA VAL A 478 -5.22 -8.41 -18.10
C VAL A 478 -4.89 -9.63 -18.96
N ASP A 479 -3.63 -10.08 -18.93
CA ASP A 479 -3.24 -11.36 -19.50
C ASP A 479 -3.72 -12.51 -18.60
N THR A 480 -4.62 -13.33 -19.13
CA THR A 480 -5.16 -14.50 -18.43
C THR A 480 -4.73 -15.81 -19.09
N GLU A 481 -3.88 -15.77 -20.12
CA GLU A 481 -3.48 -16.98 -20.84
C GLU A 481 -2.57 -17.82 -19.95
N ARG A 482 -2.80 -19.14 -19.97
CA ARG A 482 -2.00 -20.12 -19.23
C ARG A 482 -1.78 -21.37 -20.05
N SER A 483 -0.55 -21.86 -20.04
CA SER A 483 -0.20 -23.16 -20.60
C SER A 483 -0.79 -24.30 -19.75
N ASP A 484 -0.98 -25.47 -20.36
CA ASP A 484 -1.45 -26.67 -19.65
C ASP A 484 -0.55 -27.05 -18.47
N ALA A 485 0.76 -26.79 -18.59
CA ALA A 485 1.71 -27.00 -17.50
C ALA A 485 1.42 -26.07 -16.32
N GLN A 486 1.28 -24.76 -16.57
CA GLN A 486 0.95 -23.78 -15.51
C GLN A 486 -0.39 -24.09 -14.85
N ILE A 487 -1.41 -24.44 -15.64
CA ILE A 487 -2.73 -24.79 -15.09
C ILE A 487 -2.62 -26.00 -14.15
N ARG A 488 -1.91 -27.05 -14.57
CA ARG A 488 -1.69 -28.23 -13.73
C ARG A 488 -0.91 -27.87 -12.49
N ASP A 489 0.18 -27.13 -12.62
CA ASP A 489 1.06 -26.80 -11.49
C ASP A 489 0.31 -25.97 -10.43
N THR A 490 -0.46 -24.95 -10.85
CA THR A 490 -1.31 -24.14 -9.95
C THR A 490 -2.41 -24.97 -9.29
N LEU A 491 -3.11 -25.84 -10.04
CA LEU A 491 -4.29 -26.52 -9.52
C LEU A 491 -3.99 -27.84 -8.78
N SER A 492 -2.85 -28.48 -9.05
CA SER A 492 -2.53 -29.81 -8.50
C SER A 492 -2.35 -29.83 -6.98
N VAL A 493 -2.17 -28.67 -6.35
CA VAL A 493 -2.05 -28.52 -4.90
C VAL A 493 -3.39 -28.71 -4.17
N PHE A 494 -4.52 -28.49 -4.84
CA PHE A 494 -5.85 -28.64 -4.25
C PHE A 494 -6.33 -30.07 -4.37
N SER A 495 -6.75 -30.69 -3.27
CA SER A 495 -7.05 -32.14 -3.27
C SER A 495 -8.23 -32.52 -4.19
N ASP A 496 -9.13 -31.57 -4.45
CA ASP A 496 -10.36 -31.75 -5.21
C ASP A 496 -10.30 -31.13 -6.62
N TYR A 497 -9.14 -30.67 -7.11
CA TYR A 497 -9.04 -29.98 -8.40
C TYR A 497 -9.53 -30.82 -9.59
N THR A 498 -9.44 -32.15 -9.50
CA THR A 498 -9.90 -33.07 -10.55
C THR A 498 -11.42 -33.05 -10.74
N THR A 499 -12.17 -32.58 -9.75
CA THR A 499 -13.63 -32.38 -9.83
C THR A 499 -14.02 -31.16 -10.64
N SER A 500 -13.07 -30.26 -10.94
CA SER A 500 -13.29 -29.10 -11.80
C SER A 500 -13.60 -29.52 -13.24
N SER A 501 -14.49 -28.78 -13.88
CA SER A 501 -14.73 -28.95 -15.31
C SER A 501 -13.48 -28.57 -16.11
N LYS A 502 -13.12 -29.35 -17.14
CA LYS A 502 -11.93 -29.06 -17.99
C LYS A 502 -11.95 -27.63 -18.54
N TRP A 503 -13.12 -27.15 -18.97
CA TRP A 503 -13.30 -25.80 -19.50
C TRP A 503 -13.08 -24.69 -18.48
N ALA A 504 -13.14 -24.99 -17.18
CA ALA A 504 -12.99 -24.00 -16.11
C ALA A 504 -11.57 -23.90 -15.55
N ARG A 505 -10.70 -24.88 -15.84
CA ARG A 505 -9.37 -24.99 -15.21
C ARG A 505 -8.49 -23.78 -15.45
N ALA A 506 -8.48 -23.23 -16.67
CA ALA A 506 -7.71 -22.02 -16.96
C ALA A 506 -8.18 -20.83 -16.12
N GLY A 507 -9.51 -20.63 -16.03
CA GLY A 507 -10.10 -19.54 -15.22
C GLY A 507 -9.89 -19.73 -13.72
N LEU A 508 -9.96 -20.97 -13.23
CA LEU A 508 -9.67 -21.30 -11.83
C LEU A 508 -8.20 -21.07 -11.50
N ALA A 509 -7.27 -21.48 -12.36
CA ALA A 509 -5.84 -21.22 -12.16
C ALA A 509 -5.57 -19.71 -12.09
N PHE A 510 -6.07 -18.95 -13.06
CA PHE A 510 -5.97 -17.49 -13.05
C PHE A 510 -6.56 -16.85 -11.78
N ALA A 511 -7.68 -17.37 -11.28
CA ALA A 511 -8.32 -16.87 -10.07
C ALA A 511 -7.46 -17.11 -8.82
N ILE A 512 -6.74 -18.23 -8.72
CA ILE A 512 -5.77 -18.48 -7.65
C ILE A 512 -4.62 -17.46 -7.72
N ASP A 513 -3.98 -17.34 -8.88
CA ASP A 513 -2.77 -16.50 -9.00
C ASP A 513 -3.05 -15.00 -8.87
N SER A 514 -4.31 -14.60 -9.06
CA SER A 514 -4.75 -13.20 -8.94
C SER A 514 -5.40 -12.91 -7.59
N ASN A 515 -5.29 -13.80 -6.61
CA ASN A 515 -5.91 -13.69 -5.28
C ASN A 515 -7.45 -13.49 -5.32
N MET A 516 -8.12 -13.96 -6.39
CA MET A 516 -9.58 -14.02 -6.46
C MET A 516 -10.13 -15.21 -5.69
N LEU A 517 -9.30 -16.24 -5.54
CA LEU A 517 -9.51 -17.42 -4.73
C LEU A 517 -8.27 -17.65 -3.86
N ASP A 518 -8.47 -18.22 -2.68
CA ASP A 518 -7.42 -18.46 -1.71
C ASP A 518 -6.46 -19.57 -2.18
N ALA A 519 -5.19 -19.21 -2.35
CA ALA A 519 -4.14 -20.14 -2.79
C ALA A 519 -3.73 -21.14 -1.70
N GLU A 520 -3.97 -20.82 -0.42
CA GLU A 520 -3.60 -21.65 0.73
C GLU A 520 -4.75 -22.59 1.17
N ALA A 521 -5.89 -22.53 0.49
CA ALA A 521 -7.02 -23.40 0.77
C ALA A 521 -6.68 -24.88 0.46
N VAL A 522 -7.11 -25.79 1.33
CA VAL A 522 -6.93 -27.24 1.09
C VAL A 522 -7.72 -27.72 -0.13
N ASN A 523 -8.91 -27.12 -0.36
CA ASN A 523 -9.84 -27.50 -1.41
C ASN A 523 -10.29 -26.27 -2.20
N LEU A 524 -10.35 -26.41 -3.53
CA LEU A 524 -10.83 -25.41 -4.47
C LEU A 524 -12.36 -25.28 -4.41
N ARG A 525 -13.06 -26.39 -4.17
CA ARG A 525 -14.51 -26.57 -4.13
C ARG A 525 -15.20 -25.98 -5.36
N PRO A 526 -14.87 -26.46 -6.58
CA PRO A 526 -15.29 -25.84 -7.83
C PRO A 526 -16.80 -25.88 -8.06
N LYS A 527 -17.51 -26.87 -7.47
CA LYS A 527 -18.97 -27.05 -7.60
C LYS A 527 -19.79 -26.37 -6.51
N ASP A 528 -19.11 -25.84 -5.48
CA ASP A 528 -19.78 -25.12 -4.40
C ASP A 528 -20.44 -23.85 -4.92
N LYS A 529 -21.47 -23.42 -4.20
CA LYS A 529 -22.24 -22.24 -4.56
C LYS A 529 -21.50 -20.98 -4.11
N THR A 530 -21.32 -20.04 -5.03
CA THR A 530 -20.58 -18.81 -4.74
C THR A 530 -21.39 -17.92 -3.80
N THR A 531 -20.78 -17.54 -2.67
CA THR A 531 -21.38 -16.60 -1.72
C THR A 531 -21.21 -15.15 -2.16
N ARG A 532 -21.94 -14.24 -1.52
CA ARG A 532 -21.80 -12.79 -1.75
C ARG A 532 -20.41 -12.27 -1.39
N ALA A 533 -19.83 -12.78 -0.31
CA ALA A 533 -18.47 -12.44 0.09
C ALA A 533 -17.45 -12.91 -0.95
N GLU A 534 -17.55 -14.16 -1.41
CA GLU A 534 -16.64 -14.71 -2.44
C GLU A 534 -16.74 -13.91 -3.74
N ALA A 535 -17.96 -13.58 -4.18
CA ALA A 535 -18.14 -12.75 -5.37
C ALA A 535 -17.54 -11.34 -5.20
N ALA A 536 -17.69 -10.72 -4.03
CA ALA A 536 -17.09 -9.43 -3.75
C ALA A 536 -15.55 -9.50 -3.82
N ILE A 537 -14.94 -10.51 -3.21
CA ILE A 537 -13.48 -10.73 -3.25
C ILE A 537 -13.00 -10.91 -4.69
N MET A 538 -13.63 -11.80 -5.45
CA MET A 538 -13.26 -12.05 -6.85
C MET A 538 -13.35 -10.78 -7.72
N LEU A 539 -14.44 -10.02 -7.59
CA LEU A 539 -14.64 -8.78 -8.34
C LEU A 539 -13.63 -7.72 -7.95
N HIS A 540 -13.37 -7.56 -6.66
CA HIS A 540 -12.40 -6.59 -6.15
C HIS A 540 -10.98 -6.92 -6.61
N ALA A 541 -10.55 -8.17 -6.45
CA ALA A 541 -9.24 -8.64 -6.90
C ALA A 541 -9.07 -8.51 -8.42
N MET A 542 -10.11 -8.83 -9.21
CA MET A 542 -10.08 -8.66 -10.67
C MET A 542 -9.92 -7.20 -11.10
N LEU A 543 -10.68 -6.29 -10.49
CA LEU A 543 -10.55 -4.86 -10.76
C LEU A 543 -9.18 -4.31 -10.32
N GLY A 544 -8.63 -4.83 -9.22
CA GLY A 544 -7.28 -4.50 -8.74
C GLY A 544 -6.20 -4.96 -9.71
N ALA A 545 -6.26 -6.22 -10.18
CA ALA A 545 -5.36 -6.76 -11.19
C ALA A 545 -5.40 -5.95 -12.50
N ALA A 546 -6.58 -5.42 -12.84
CA ALA A 546 -6.78 -4.54 -13.99
C ALA A 546 -6.36 -3.08 -13.76
N LYS A 547 -5.87 -2.70 -12.57
CA LYS A 547 -5.55 -1.32 -12.17
C LYS A 547 -6.74 -0.36 -12.34
N LEU A 548 -7.94 -0.82 -11.98
CA LEU A 548 -9.18 -0.07 -12.13
C LEU A 548 -9.75 0.50 -10.82
N ILE A 549 -9.35 -0.02 -9.66
CA ILE A 549 -9.86 0.42 -8.35
C ILE A 549 -8.79 0.62 -7.31
#